data_AF-A0A4Y8IC37-F1
#
_entry.id   AF-A0A4Y8IC37-F1
#
_cell.length_a   1.000
_cell.length_b   1.000
_cell.length_c   1.000
_cell.angle_alpha   90.00
_cell.angle_beta   90.00
_cell.angle_gamma   90.00
#
_symmetry.space_group_name_H-M   'P 1'
#
loop_
_entity.id
_entity.type
_entity.pdbx_description
1 polymer ?
#
loop_
_entity_poly.entity_id
_entity_poly.type
_entity_poly.pdbx_seq_one_letter_code
_entity_poly.pdbx_strand_id
1 'polypeptide(L)'
;MNTNSFDPNKFKDGQRQQFFFASSYAFLSEDPVQTPVRLESAERIRLGGLLWPEARERWAETAFVTREKSGKGQIILFAQEANFRAYFLGSGRLMLNALFLGPGMGTSWPAPW
;
A
#
# COMPACT_ATOMS: atom_id res chain seq x y z
N MET A 1 -27.21 -16.73 -11.00
CA MET A 1 -26.32 -16.75 -9.82
C MET A 1 -24.89 -16.84 -10.33
N ASN A 2 -24.22 -15.69 -10.53
CA ASN A 2 -22.82 -15.68 -10.98
C ASN A 2 -21.92 -15.65 -9.74
N THR A 3 -21.22 -16.75 -9.50
CA THR A 3 -20.16 -16.84 -8.51
C THR A 3 -19.01 -15.94 -8.97
N ASN A 4 -18.67 -14.92 -8.17
CA ASN A 4 -17.45 -14.14 -8.34
C ASN A 4 -16.24 -15.08 -8.18
N SER A 5 -15.89 -15.76 -9.27
CA SER A 5 -14.66 -16.53 -9.38
C SER A 5 -13.51 -15.53 -9.34
N PHE A 6 -12.69 -15.68 -8.31
CA PHE A 6 -11.44 -14.95 -8.16
C PHE A 6 -10.52 -15.33 -9.31
N ASP A 7 -10.29 -14.38 -10.23
CA ASP A 7 -9.38 -14.55 -11.37
C ASP A 7 -7.94 -14.20 -10.94
N PRO A 8 -7.04 -15.19 -10.79
CA PRO A 8 -5.65 -14.95 -10.40
C PRO A 8 -4.83 -14.24 -11.49
N ASN A 9 -5.30 -14.17 -12.74
CA ASN A 9 -4.58 -13.51 -13.85
C ASN A 9 -4.83 -12.00 -13.93
N LYS A 10 -5.70 -11.44 -13.08
CA LYS A 10 -5.83 -9.99 -12.92
C LYS A 10 -4.63 -9.35 -12.23
N PHE A 11 -3.79 -10.10 -11.52
CA PHE A 11 -2.65 -9.56 -10.76
C PHE A 11 -1.39 -9.49 -11.63
N LYS A 12 -1.37 -8.58 -12.61
CA LYS A 12 -0.13 -8.18 -13.30
C LYS A 12 0.65 -7.15 -12.48
N ASP A 13 1.96 -7.11 -12.64
CA ASP A 13 2.82 -6.09 -12.05
C ASP A 13 2.36 -4.68 -12.49
N GLY A 14 2.23 -3.72 -11.56
CA GLY A 14 1.72 -2.36 -11.84
C GLY A 14 0.20 -2.15 -11.73
N GLN A 15 -0.51 -2.94 -10.91
CA GLN A 15 -1.95 -2.76 -10.69
C GLN A 15 -2.26 -1.46 -9.92
N ARG A 16 -3.01 -0.57 -10.58
CA ARG A 16 -3.58 0.61 -9.93
C ARG A 16 -4.70 0.19 -9.00
N GLN A 17 -4.54 0.49 -7.73
CA GLN A 17 -5.52 0.18 -6.71
C GLN A 17 -6.14 1.43 -6.12
N GLN A 18 -7.41 1.33 -5.76
CA GLN A 18 -8.14 2.39 -5.06
C GLN A 18 -7.88 2.29 -3.56
N PHE A 19 -7.68 3.45 -2.94
CA PHE A 19 -7.46 3.61 -1.51
C PHE A 19 -8.27 4.79 -0.99
N PHE A 20 -8.61 4.74 0.29
CA PHE A 20 -8.99 5.96 0.99
C PHE A 20 -7.74 6.82 1.20
N PHE A 21 -7.85 8.11 0.89
CA PHE A 21 -6.76 9.05 1.11
C PHE A 21 -7.27 10.42 1.55
N ALA A 22 -6.93 10.81 2.78
CA ALA A 22 -7.23 12.12 3.33
C ALA A 22 -6.05 12.57 4.20
N SER A 23 -5.24 13.48 3.67
CA SER A 23 -4.09 14.04 4.39
C SER A 23 -3.80 15.45 3.88
N SER A 24 -2.90 16.15 4.54
CA SER A 24 -2.20 17.34 4.02
C SER A 24 -0.71 17.05 3.79
N TYR A 25 -0.23 15.90 4.25
CA TYR A 25 1.18 15.49 4.23
C TYR A 25 1.50 14.61 3.03
N ALA A 26 2.73 14.69 2.57
CA ALA A 26 3.34 13.78 1.61
C ALA A 26 4.39 12.94 2.34
N PHE A 27 4.29 11.61 2.23
CA PHE A 27 5.24 10.71 2.87
C PHE A 27 6.29 10.26 1.86
N LEU A 28 7.55 10.31 2.28
CA LEU A 28 8.68 9.85 1.50
C LEU A 28 9.39 8.74 2.27
N SER A 29 10.02 7.85 1.52
CA SER A 29 10.83 6.76 2.04
C SER A 29 12.30 7.12 1.83
N GLU A 30 13.10 7.01 2.88
CA GLU A 30 14.57 7.09 2.76
C GLU A 30 15.16 5.74 2.39
N ASP A 31 16.35 5.71 1.78
CA ASP A 31 17.10 4.46 1.65
C ASP A 31 17.54 3.98 3.05
N PRO A 32 17.35 2.71 3.45
CA PRO A 32 17.04 1.51 2.66
C PRO A 32 15.57 1.05 2.73
N VAL A 33 14.62 1.94 3.03
CA VAL A 33 13.19 1.62 3.15
C VAL A 33 12.62 1.25 1.78
N GLN A 34 11.96 0.09 1.72
CA GLN A 34 11.31 -0.40 0.52
C GLN A 34 9.91 0.20 0.39
N THR A 35 9.54 0.66 -0.80
CA THR A 35 8.24 1.29 -1.04
C THR A 35 7.46 0.49 -2.07
N PRO A 36 6.78 -0.60 -1.65
CA PRO A 36 6.02 -1.46 -2.56
C PRO A 36 4.81 -0.76 -3.19
N VAL A 37 4.25 0.28 -2.56
CA VAL A 37 3.13 1.03 -3.12
C VAL A 37 3.43 2.52 -3.08
N ARG A 38 3.41 3.14 -4.25
CA ARG A 38 3.50 4.60 -4.44
C ARG A 38 2.19 5.13 -4.99
N LEU A 39 1.93 6.40 -4.74
CA LEU A 39 0.92 7.13 -5.49
C LEU A 39 1.42 7.37 -6.92
N GLU A 40 0.49 7.39 -7.86
CA GLU A 40 0.79 7.65 -9.27
C GLU A 40 1.24 9.11 -9.48
N SER A 41 1.80 9.37 -10.66
CA SER A 41 2.17 10.71 -11.10
C SER A 41 1.00 11.70 -11.06
N ALA A 42 1.31 13.00 -10.98
CA ALA A 42 0.31 14.07 -10.89
C ALA A 42 -0.77 14.01 -11.99
N GLU A 43 -0.37 13.64 -13.20
CA GLU A 43 -1.25 13.49 -14.36
C GLU A 43 -2.21 12.30 -14.25
N ARG A 44 -1.80 11.26 -13.53
CA ARG A 44 -2.48 9.95 -13.48
C ARG A 44 -3.21 9.70 -12.17
N ILE A 45 -2.88 10.43 -11.10
CA ILE A 45 -3.59 10.32 -9.83
C ILE A 45 -5.05 10.73 -10.00
N ARG A 46 -5.95 9.84 -9.58
CA ARG A 46 -7.40 10.02 -9.66
C ARG A 46 -7.97 9.91 -8.27
N LEU A 47 -8.62 10.98 -7.81
CA LEU A 47 -9.33 11.02 -6.54
C LEU A 47 -10.82 11.21 -6.82
N GLY A 48 -11.67 10.38 -6.21
CA GLY A 48 -13.12 10.44 -6.35
C GLY A 48 -13.78 11.56 -5.53
N GLY A 49 -13.00 12.49 -5.00
CA GLY A 49 -13.44 13.59 -4.14
C GLY A 49 -12.72 14.89 -4.47
N LEU A 50 -12.64 15.80 -3.50
CA LEU A 50 -11.98 17.08 -3.69
C LEU A 50 -10.46 16.92 -3.64
N LEU A 51 -9.78 17.29 -4.72
CA LEU A 51 -8.33 17.29 -4.83
C LEU A 51 -7.86 18.64 -5.37
N TRP A 52 -7.08 19.34 -4.56
CA TRP A 52 -6.46 20.60 -4.94
C TRP A 52 -5.32 20.34 -5.93
N PRO A 53 -5.15 21.18 -6.97
CA PRO A 53 -4.04 21.04 -7.91
C PRO A 53 -2.67 21.02 -7.23
N GLU A 54 -2.47 21.81 -6.18
CA GLU A 54 -1.22 21.86 -5.42
C GLU A 54 -0.99 20.57 -4.61
N ALA A 55 -2.06 19.97 -4.10
CA ALA A 55 -1.97 18.69 -3.39
C ALA A 55 -1.69 17.54 -4.36
N ARG A 56 -2.23 17.60 -5.59
CA ARG A 56 -1.95 16.64 -6.66
C ARG A 56 -0.46 16.59 -6.98
N GLU A 57 0.17 17.75 -7.18
CA GLU A 57 1.61 17.83 -7.44
C GLU A 57 2.42 17.34 -6.24
N ARG A 58 2.01 17.72 -5.02
CA ARG A 58 2.71 17.34 -3.79
C ARG A 58 2.69 15.83 -3.52
N TRP A 59 1.60 15.14 -3.89
CA TRP A 59 1.43 13.71 -3.63
C TRP A 59 1.95 12.80 -4.73
N ALA A 60 2.30 13.35 -5.89
CA ALA A 60 2.82 12.56 -6.99
C ALA A 60 4.04 11.72 -6.57
N GLU A 61 4.04 10.43 -6.91
CA GLU A 61 5.15 9.49 -6.66
C GLU A 61 5.52 9.28 -5.18
N THR A 62 4.72 9.82 -4.25
CA THR A 62 4.94 9.68 -2.81
C THR A 62 4.62 8.26 -2.32
N ALA A 63 5.19 7.89 -1.18
CA ALA A 63 5.03 6.57 -0.61
C ALA A 63 3.63 6.43 0.03
N PHE A 64 2.93 5.35 -0.33
CA PHE A 64 1.67 4.98 0.33
C PHE A 64 1.84 3.79 1.29
N VAL A 65 2.59 2.77 0.85
CA VAL A 65 3.03 1.67 1.72
C VAL A 65 4.54 1.61 1.72
N THR A 66 5.12 1.60 2.91
CA THR A 66 6.56 1.40 3.11
C THR A 66 6.80 0.16 3.94
N ARG A 67 7.97 -0.43 3.75
CA ARG A 67 8.45 -1.59 4.49
C ARG A 67 9.91 -1.37 4.85
N GLU A 68 10.22 -1.52 6.13
CA GLU A 68 11.58 -1.46 6.64
C GLU A 68 11.87 -2.68 7.51
N LYS A 69 13.13 -3.13 7.51
CA LYS A 69 13.57 -4.19 8.40
C LYS A 69 13.93 -3.56 9.74
N SER A 70 13.42 -4.14 10.83
CA SER A 70 13.76 -3.69 12.19
C SER A 70 14.16 -4.90 13.03
N GLY A 71 15.46 -5.01 13.31
CA GLY A 71 16.05 -6.15 14.00
C GLY A 71 15.75 -7.49 13.30
N LYS A 72 15.02 -8.36 14.00
CA LYS A 72 14.55 -9.67 13.49
C LYS A 72 13.16 -9.60 12.87
N GLY A 73 12.50 -8.45 12.91
CA GLY A 73 11.18 -8.21 12.36
C GLY A 73 11.20 -7.27 11.16
N GLN A 74 10.02 -6.78 10.82
CA GLN A 74 9.86 -5.70 9.87
C GLN A 74 8.68 -4.84 10.28
N ILE A 75 8.73 -3.58 9.84
CA ILE A 75 7.67 -2.61 10.04
C ILE A 75 7.10 -2.32 8.65
N ILE A 76 5.79 -2.46 8.51
CA ILE A 76 5.05 -2.12 7.30
C ILE A 76 4.13 -0.97 7.67
N LEU A 77 4.37 0.21 7.09
CA LEU A 77 3.55 1.39 7.35
C LEU A 77 2.63 1.65 6.18
N PHE A 78 1.41 2.06 6.51
CA PHE A 78 0.41 2.57 5.58
C PHE A 78 0.22 4.05 5.87
N ALA A 79 0.27 4.90 4.84
CA ALA A 79 0.09 6.34 4.97
C ALA A 79 -1.32 6.74 5.45
N GLN A 80 -2.28 5.82 5.33
CA GLN A 80 -3.69 5.97 5.69
C GLN A 80 -4.21 4.66 6.25
N GLU A 81 -5.46 4.66 6.73
CA GLU A 81 -6.12 3.43 7.17
C GLU A 81 -6.17 2.40 6.04
N ALA A 82 -5.53 1.26 6.25
CA ALA A 82 -5.38 0.22 5.23
C ALA A 82 -6.72 -0.43 4.84
N ASN A 83 -7.72 -0.42 5.72
CA ASN A 83 -9.01 -1.07 5.50
C ASN A 83 -10.21 -0.20 5.91
N PHE A 84 -10.19 1.08 5.53
CA PHE A 84 -11.27 2.04 5.81
C PHE A 84 -12.65 1.43 5.52
N ARG A 85 -13.37 1.10 6.61
CA ARG A 85 -14.72 0.51 6.61
C ARG A 85 -14.89 -0.72 5.70
N ALA A 86 -13.80 -1.45 5.43
CA ALA A 86 -13.79 -2.58 4.47
C ALA A 86 -14.34 -2.24 3.07
N TYR A 87 -14.28 -0.95 2.66
CA TYR A 87 -14.87 -0.50 1.41
C TYR A 87 -14.03 -0.87 0.18
N PHE A 88 -12.69 -0.81 0.32
CA PHE A 88 -11.75 -1.03 -0.78
C PHE A 88 -11.11 -2.42 -0.70
N LEU A 89 -11.51 -3.32 -1.60
CA LEU A 89 -11.03 -4.71 -1.59
C LEU A 89 -9.51 -4.83 -1.77
N GLY A 90 -8.89 -3.99 -2.59
CA GLY A 90 -7.46 -4.11 -2.82
C GLY A 90 -6.60 -3.52 -1.70
N SER A 91 -7.06 -2.48 -1.00
CA SER A 91 -6.35 -2.01 0.20
C SER A 91 -6.47 -3.03 1.34
N GLY A 92 -7.66 -3.61 1.51
CA GLY A 92 -7.88 -4.73 2.43
C GLY A 92 -7.00 -5.93 2.09
N ARG A 93 -6.86 -6.30 0.81
CA ARG A 93 -5.94 -7.38 0.40
C ARG A 93 -4.48 -7.05 0.67
N LEU A 94 -4.03 -5.82 0.44
CA LEU A 94 -2.67 -5.41 0.77
C LEU A 94 -2.40 -5.52 2.27
N MET A 95 -3.36 -5.14 3.11
CA MET A 95 -3.29 -5.32 4.56
C MET A 95 -3.18 -6.81 4.95
N LEU A 96 -4.00 -7.67 4.35
CA LEU A 96 -3.95 -9.11 4.61
C LEU A 96 -2.64 -9.73 4.14
N ASN A 97 -2.11 -9.32 2.99
CA ASN A 97 -0.79 -9.74 2.53
C ASN A 97 0.29 -9.31 3.52
N ALA A 98 0.25 -8.07 4.01
CA ALA A 98 1.19 -7.59 5.02
C ALA A 98 1.13 -8.43 6.32
N LEU A 99 -0.07 -8.82 6.76
CA LEU A 99 -0.24 -9.61 7.97
C LEU A 99 0.21 -11.07 7.82
N PHE A 100 -0.21 -11.74 6.73
CA PHE A 100 0.05 -13.17 6.54
C PHE A 100 1.39 -13.46 5.87
N LEU A 101 1.77 -12.67 4.87
CA LEU A 101 3.03 -12.86 4.13
C LEU A 101 4.18 -12.07 4.73
N GLY A 102 3.89 -11.04 5.53
CA GLY A 102 4.88 -10.24 6.24
C GLY A 102 5.94 -11.12 6.90
N PRO A 103 5.60 -11.98 7.88
CA PRO A 103 6.59 -12.79 8.59
C PRO A 103 7.58 -13.53 7.67
N GLY A 104 7.09 -14.14 6.58
CA GLY A 104 7.92 -14.90 5.63
C GLY A 104 8.78 -14.05 4.69
N MET A 105 8.48 -12.76 4.52
CA MET A 105 9.16 -11.88 3.54
C MET A 105 10.31 -11.05 4.11
N GLY A 106 10.66 -11.22 5.40
CA GLY A 106 11.77 -10.45 5.95
C GLY A 106 11.94 -10.46 7.46
N THR A 107 11.14 -11.25 8.18
CA THR A 107 11.38 -11.50 9.61
C THR A 107 12.18 -12.78 9.76
N SER A 108 13.16 -12.78 10.67
CA SER A 108 13.87 -13.99 11.07
C SER A 108 13.34 -14.41 12.43
N TRP A 109 12.61 -15.53 12.46
CA TRP A 109 12.14 -16.06 13.72
C TRP A 109 13.31 -16.69 14.49
N PRO A 110 13.61 -16.26 15.72
CA PRO A 110 14.65 -16.88 16.53
C PRO A 110 14.09 -18.12 17.24
N ALA A 111 13.62 -19.12 16.49
CA ALA A 111 13.40 -20.44 17.06
C ALA A 111 14.69 -21.25 16.94
N PRO A 112 15.10 -21.97 18.00
CA PRO A 112 16.28 -22.82 17.99
C PRO A 112 16.05 -24.23 17.44
N TRP A 113 14.95 -24.50 16.71
CA TRP A 113 14.66 -25.82 16.15
C TRP A 113 14.60 -25.80 14.62
#